data_AF-A0A374NS33-F1
#
_entry.id   AF-A0A374NS33-F1
#
_cell.length_a   1.000
_cell.length_b   1.000
_cell.length_c   1.000
_cell.angle_alpha   90.00
_cell.angle_beta   90.00
_cell.angle_gamma   90.00
#
_symmetry.space_group_name_H-M   'P 1'
#
loop_
_entity.id
_entity.type
_entity.pdbx_description
1 polymer ?
#
loop_
_entity_poly.entity_id
_entity_poly.type
_entity_poly.pdbx_seq_one_letter_code
_entity_poly.pdbx_strand_id
1 'polypeptide(L)'
;MKSYKEYEKKYIGMSDIANLILAGSSDNGLKLAVLHFGMDNDYYAYIVDADAEIGEHYTKVAEFKSWLRIYDDSFLTQKFNANKISVYRAGEMGCIIQLFK
;
A
#
# COMPACT_ATOMS: atom_id res chain seq x y z
N MET A 1 2.15 -4.68 20.78
CA MET A 1 2.18 -4.46 19.32
C MET A 1 2.67 -5.74 18.67
N LYS A 2 2.10 -6.11 17.52
CA LYS A 2 2.56 -7.28 16.75
C LYS A 2 3.53 -6.80 15.68
N SER A 3 4.55 -7.59 15.37
CA SER A 3 5.43 -7.27 14.25
C SER A 3 4.65 -7.35 12.95
N TYR A 4 4.84 -6.38 12.04
CA TYR A 4 4.22 -6.43 10.70
C TYR A 4 4.52 -7.73 9.94
N LYS A 5 5.63 -8.41 10.26
CA LYS A 5 6.04 -9.68 9.66
C LYS A 5 5.13 -10.86 10.00
N GLU A 6 4.30 -10.71 11.04
CA GLU A 6 3.32 -11.73 11.46
C GLU A 6 2.01 -11.65 10.67
N TYR A 7 1.83 -10.60 9.87
CA TYR A 7 0.61 -10.37 9.08
C TYR A 7 0.70 -11.01 7.69
N GLU A 8 -0.47 -11.17 7.07
CA GLU A 8 -0.58 -11.68 5.71
C GLU A 8 0.16 -10.76 4.71
N LYS A 9 0.96 -11.37 3.86
CA LYS A 9 1.57 -10.73 2.70
C LYS A 9 0.74 -11.02 1.47
N LYS A 10 0.20 -9.96 0.84
CA LYS A 10 -0.74 -10.05 -0.28
C LYS A 10 -0.14 -9.48 -1.56
N TYR A 11 -0.40 -10.12 -2.70
CA TYR A 11 -0.06 -9.57 -4.02
C TYR A 11 -0.83 -8.27 -4.27
N ILE A 12 -0.15 -7.22 -4.72
CA ILE A 12 -0.76 -5.91 -4.97
C ILE A 12 -0.62 -5.41 -6.42
N GLY A 13 0.06 -6.14 -7.29
CA GLY A 13 0.18 -5.80 -8.71
C GLY A 13 1.57 -6.04 -9.27
N MET A 14 1.71 -5.92 -10.58
CA MET A 14 2.94 -6.12 -11.32
C MET A 14 3.16 -4.96 -12.29
N SER A 15 4.41 -4.51 -12.44
CA SER A 15 4.69 -3.43 -13.37
C SER A 15 6.07 -3.57 -13.99
N ASP A 16 6.13 -3.40 -15.31
CA ASP A 16 7.37 -3.35 -16.11
C ASP A 16 8.08 -1.99 -15.99
N ILE A 17 7.45 -1.01 -15.34
CA ILE A 17 8.00 0.34 -15.11
C ILE A 17 8.11 0.69 -13.63
N ALA A 18 8.09 -0.32 -12.75
CA ALA A 18 8.27 -0.16 -11.30
C ALA A 18 7.24 0.75 -10.61
N ASN A 19 6.01 0.85 -11.12
CA ASN A 19 5.00 1.76 -10.58
C ASN A 19 3.62 1.12 -10.51
N LEU A 20 2.96 1.27 -9.36
CA LEU A 20 1.52 1.01 -9.24
C LEU A 20 0.78 2.34 -9.04
N ILE A 21 -0.48 2.39 -9.49
CA ILE A 21 -1.36 3.54 -9.27
C ILE A 21 -2.20 3.28 -8.02
N LEU A 22 -2.13 4.20 -7.07
CA LEU A 22 -3.01 4.25 -5.92
C LEU A 22 -4.11 5.27 -6.18
N ALA A 23 -5.36 4.82 -6.22
CA ALA A 23 -6.52 5.68 -6.24
C ALA A 23 -7.31 5.50 -4.95
N GLY A 24 -7.65 6.59 -4.25
CA GLY A 24 -8.38 6.52 -3.00
C GLY A 24 -9.19 7.78 -2.74
N SER A 25 -10.08 7.75 -1.75
CA SER A 25 -10.70 8.98 -1.26
C SER A 25 -9.81 9.72 -0.26
N SER A 26 -10.02 11.03 -0.20
CA SER A 26 -9.43 11.97 0.73
C SER A 26 -10.48 13.01 1.12
N ASP A 27 -10.12 13.95 1.99
CA ASP A 27 -11.03 15.05 2.36
C ASP A 27 -11.44 15.94 1.17
N ASN A 28 -10.61 15.98 0.12
CA ASN A 28 -10.84 16.78 -1.08
C ASN A 28 -11.39 15.92 -2.24
N GLY A 29 -11.97 14.76 -1.95
CA GLY A 29 -12.47 13.83 -2.96
C GLY A 29 -11.40 12.84 -3.44
N LEU A 30 -11.34 12.57 -4.74
CA LEU A 30 -10.41 11.61 -5.33
C LEU A 30 -8.95 12.04 -5.17
N LYS A 31 -8.12 11.15 -4.64
CA LYS A 31 -6.67 11.29 -4.56
C LYS A 31 -6.00 10.19 -5.37
N LEU A 32 -5.02 10.59 -6.17
CA LEU A 32 -4.11 9.68 -6.87
C LEU A 32 -2.71 9.81 -6.25
N ALA A 33 -2.00 8.68 -6.16
CA ALA A 33 -0.59 8.65 -5.83
C ALA A 33 0.11 7.54 -6.61
N VAL A 34 1.38 7.76 -6.95
CA VAL A 34 2.23 6.72 -7.55
C VAL A 34 2.90 5.96 -6.42
N LEU A 35 2.80 4.63 -6.44
CA LEU A 35 3.55 3.74 -5.57
C LEU A 35 4.75 3.19 -6.34
N HIS A 36 5.89 3.85 -6.19
CA HIS A 36 7.12 3.49 -6.88
C HIS A 36 7.90 2.39 -6.15
N PHE A 37 8.40 1.43 -6.93
CA PHE A 37 9.30 0.36 -6.52
C PHE A 37 10.66 0.53 -7.20
N GLY A 38 11.69 -0.17 -6.71
CA GLY A 38 13.04 0.02 -7.22
C GLY A 38 13.38 -0.81 -8.47
N MET A 39 12.53 -1.77 -8.82
CA MET A 39 12.68 -2.60 -10.02
C MET A 39 11.32 -3.06 -10.55
N ASP A 40 11.30 -3.54 -11.80
CA ASP A 40 10.18 -4.24 -12.41
C ASP A 40 9.97 -5.62 -11.77
N ASN A 41 8.74 -5.89 -11.32
CA ASN A 41 8.39 -7.17 -10.68
C ASN A 41 6.91 -7.30 -10.33
N ASP A 42 6.57 -8.45 -9.75
CA ASP A 42 5.40 -8.65 -8.91
C ASP A 42 5.62 -8.04 -7.51
N TYR A 43 4.72 -7.14 -7.10
CA TYR A 43 4.78 -6.48 -5.80
C TYR A 43 3.80 -7.09 -4.81
N TYR A 44 4.23 -7.09 -3.55
CA TYR A 44 3.46 -7.61 -2.43
C TYR A 44 3.54 -6.64 -1.26
N ALA A 45 2.47 -6.55 -0.48
CA ALA A 45 2.42 -5.75 0.74
C ALA A 45 1.98 -6.59 1.93
N TYR A 46 2.52 -6.29 3.11
CA TYR A 46 1.91 -6.74 4.36
C TYR A 46 0.63 -5.94 4.60
N ILE A 47 -0.48 -6.62 4.88
CA ILE A 47 -1.75 -5.98 5.18
C ILE A 47 -1.97 -6.02 6.69
N VAL A 48 -1.86 -4.86 7.34
CA VAL A 48 -1.76 -4.78 8.80
C VAL A 48 -2.86 -3.92 9.41
N ASP A 49 -3.16 -4.13 10.69
CA ASP A 49 -4.08 -3.31 11.46
C ASP A 49 -3.36 -2.18 12.23
N ALA A 50 -4.11 -1.42 13.02
CA ALA A 50 -3.60 -0.29 13.79
C ALA A 50 -2.60 -0.68 14.89
N ASP A 51 -2.59 -1.93 15.34
CA ASP A 51 -1.74 -2.42 16.44
C ASP A 51 -0.37 -2.92 15.97
N ALA A 52 -0.15 -2.89 14.65
CA ALA A 52 1.09 -3.32 14.03
C ALA A 52 2.23 -2.32 14.27
N GLU A 53 3.38 -2.84 14.68
CA GLU A 53 4.62 -2.09 14.73
C GLU A 53 5.22 -1.99 13.33
N ILE A 54 5.25 -0.78 12.79
CA ILE A 54 5.94 -0.48 11.52
C ILE A 54 7.42 -0.26 11.84
N GLY A 55 8.30 -1.02 11.20
CA GLY A 55 9.74 -0.85 11.42
C GLY A 55 10.24 0.52 10.95
N GLU A 56 11.19 1.12 11.68
CA GLU A 56 11.69 2.49 11.45
C GLU A 56 12.27 2.75 10.05
N HIS A 57 12.68 1.69 9.34
CA HIS A 57 13.19 1.76 7.97
C HIS A 57 12.09 1.99 6.92
N TYR A 58 10.82 1.93 7.30
CA TYR A 58 9.69 2.25 6.42
C TYR A 58 9.32 3.72 6.49
N THR A 59 9.06 4.31 5.33
CA THR A 59 8.55 5.68 5.19
C THR A 59 7.11 5.65 4.73
N LYS A 60 6.24 6.47 5.33
CA LYS A 60 4.87 6.67 4.86
C LYS A 60 4.90 7.45 3.54
N VAL A 61 4.36 6.87 2.48
CA VAL A 61 4.35 7.48 1.13
C VAL A 61 2.97 7.95 0.71
N ALA A 62 1.90 7.36 1.26
CA ALA A 62 0.54 7.79 0.96
C ALA A 62 -0.41 7.54 2.14
N GLU A 63 -1.49 8.31 2.14
CA GLU A 63 -2.60 8.17 3.07
C GLU A 63 -3.91 8.47 2.36
N PHE A 64 -4.92 7.65 2.64
CA PHE A 64 -6.28 7.71 2.09
C PHE A 64 -7.31 7.51 3.20
N LYS A 65 -8.56 7.85 2.91
CA LYS A 65 -9.74 7.63 3.76
C LYS A 65 -10.72 6.73 3.04
N SER A 66 -11.56 6.02 3.79
CA SER A 66 -12.68 5.16 3.35
C SER A 66 -12.34 4.00 2.40
N TRP A 67 -11.64 4.25 1.30
CA TRP A 67 -11.25 3.24 0.32
C TRP A 67 -9.91 3.55 -0.37
N LEU A 68 -9.24 2.48 -0.80
CA LEU A 68 -8.06 2.48 -1.66
C LEU A 68 -8.21 1.39 -2.72
N ARG A 69 -7.86 1.71 -3.95
CA ARG A 69 -7.82 0.84 -5.12
C ARG A 69 -6.41 0.91 -5.71
N ILE A 70 -5.83 -0.26 -5.98
CA ILE A 70 -4.50 -0.38 -6.57
C ILE A 70 -4.64 -0.90 -7.97
N TYR A 71 -4.03 -0.21 -8.93
CA TYR A 71 -3.97 -0.62 -10.31
C TYR A 71 -2.52 -0.87 -10.70
N ASP A 72 -2.34 -1.87 -11.52
CA ASP A 72 -1.09 -2.19 -12.17
C ASP A 72 -1.14 -1.77 -13.65
N ASP A 73 -0.18 -2.23 -14.45
CA ASP A 73 -0.07 -1.84 -15.86
C ASP A 73 -1.28 -2.29 -16.70
N SER A 74 -2.09 -3.25 -16.21
CA SER A 74 -3.18 -3.87 -16.96
C SER A 74 -4.56 -3.65 -16.34
N PHE A 75 -4.71 -3.78 -15.01
CA PHE A 75 -6.01 -3.80 -14.37
C PHE A 75 -5.99 -3.39 -12.89
N LEU A 76 -7.19 -3.33 -12.30
CA LEU A 76 -7.38 -3.18 -10.86
C LEU A 76 -7.02 -4.48 -10.14
N THR A 77 -6.01 -4.44 -9.26
CA THR A 77 -5.46 -5.63 -8.60
C THR A 77 -5.98 -5.82 -7.18
N GLN A 78 -6.17 -4.72 -6.43
CA GLN A 78 -6.60 -4.77 -5.03
C GLN A 78 -7.59 -3.67 -4.66
N LYS A 79 -8.43 -4.00 -3.67
CA LYS A 79 -9.41 -3.10 -3.05
C LYS A 79 -9.30 -3.19 -1.54
N PHE A 80 -9.20 -2.05 -0.87
CA PHE A 80 -9.19 -1.93 0.58
C PHE A 80 -10.24 -0.92 1.03
N ASN A 81 -10.89 -1.18 2.16
CA ASN A 81 -11.80 -0.25 2.82
C ASN A 81 -11.45 -0.14 4.30
N ALA A 82 -11.29 1.08 4.80
CA ALA A 82 -10.98 1.39 6.20
C ALA A 82 -11.21 2.89 6.45
N ASN A 83 -11.38 3.32 7.70
CA ASN A 83 -11.53 4.75 8.03
C ASN A 83 -10.32 5.56 7.58
N LYS A 84 -9.13 5.00 7.79
CA LYS A 84 -7.85 5.51 7.31
C LYS A 84 -7.02 4.36 6.76
N ILE A 85 -6.30 4.64 5.68
CA ILE A 85 -5.42 3.68 5.00
C ILE A 85 -4.07 4.38 4.83
N SER A 86 -3.02 3.84 5.44
CA SER A 86 -1.65 4.35 5.28
C SER A 86 -0.82 3.36 4.48
N VAL A 87 -0.04 3.87 3.53
CA VAL A 87 0.85 3.06 2.69
C VAL A 87 2.29 3.45 2.98
N TYR A 88 3.13 2.46 3.22
CA TYR A 88 4.54 2.63 3.55
C TYR A 88 5.45 1.88 2.58
N ARG A 89 6.63 2.43 2.30
CA ARG A 89 7.67 1.83 1.46
C ARG A 89 9.01 1.76 2.18
N ALA A 90 9.79 0.74 1.83
CA ALA A 90 11.19 0.58 2.24
C ALA A 90 11.99 -0.18 1.16
N GLY A 91 13.18 0.31 0.84
CA GLY A 91 14.08 -0.29 -0.17
C GLY A 91 13.39 -0.60 -1.50
N GLU A 92 13.87 -1.64 -2.18
CA GLU A 92 13.40 -2.02 -3.51
C GLU A 92 11.94 -2.52 -3.51
N MET A 93 11.57 -3.37 -2.54
CA MET A 93 10.32 -4.16 -2.58
C MET A 93 9.40 -4.02 -1.36
N GLY A 94 9.89 -3.44 -0.26
CA GLY A 94 9.14 -3.43 0.99
C GLY A 94 7.89 -2.56 0.89
N CYS A 95 6.70 -3.13 1.07
CA CYS A 95 5.44 -2.38 1.12
C CYS A 95 4.58 -2.83 2.31
N ILE A 96 3.95 -1.87 2.99
CA ILE A 96 2.96 -2.14 4.05
C ILE A 96 1.73 -1.29 3.78
N ILE A 97 0.56 -1.90 3.87
CA ILE A 97 -0.74 -1.22 3.83
C ILE A 97 -1.39 -1.42 5.19
N GLN A 98 -1.49 -0.33 5.95
CA GLN A 98 -2.09 -0.32 7.28
C GLN A 98 -3.53 0.19 7.21
N LEU A 99 -4.45 -0.62 7.73
CA LEU A 99 -5.88 -0.38 7.75
C LEU A 99 -6.33 -0.02 9.17
N PHE A 100 -6.89 1.18 9.33
CA PHE A 100 -7.43 1.66 10.59
C PHE A 100 -8.96 1.56 10.55
N LYS A 101 -9.53 0.81 11.51
CA LYS A 101 -10.97 0.59 11.62
C LYS A 101 -11.76 1.86 11.88
#